data_AF-A0A849DKH5-F1
#
_entry.id   AF-A0A849DKH5-F1
#
_cell.length_a   1.000
_cell.length_b   1.000
_cell.length_c   1.000
_cell.angle_alpha   90.00
_cell.angle_beta   90.00
_cell.angle_gamma   90.00
#
_symmetry.space_group_name_H-M   'P 1'
#
loop_
_entity.id
_entity.type
_entity.pdbx_description
1 polymer ?
#
loop_
_entity_poly.entity_id
_entity_poly.type
_entity_poly.pdbx_seq_one_letter_code
_entity_poly.pdbx_strand_id
1 'polypeptide(L)'
;MQLTFLGKETQGGGSPTLFATDRYTYVVQGWKVPDRTTSVEIPSGLLVYVEHGSELGAVLTDTGRDSFILSGAAVTDTETLAQMDIPGHETCVEVGKARKDGTNGTASG
;
A
#
# COMPACT_ATOMS: atom_id res chain seq x y z
N MET A 1 14.85 6.72 0.09
CA MET A 1 13.95 7.40 -0.88
C MET A 1 13.19 8.53 -0.18
N GLN A 2 12.66 9.51 -0.89
CA GLN A 2 11.82 10.57 -0.30
C GLN A 2 10.35 10.17 -0.33
N LEU A 3 9.70 10.22 0.83
CA LEU A 3 8.27 9.93 0.98
C LEU A 3 7.45 11.21 1.00
N THR A 4 6.44 11.28 0.14
CA THR A 4 5.41 12.31 0.14
C THR A 4 4.14 11.72 0.73
N PHE A 5 3.70 12.25 1.88
CA PHE A 5 2.43 11.84 2.50
C PHE A 5 1.24 12.19 1.59
N LEU A 6 0.41 11.21 1.26
CA LEU A 6 -0.83 11.40 0.49
C LEU A 6 -2.06 11.40 1.40
N GLY A 7 -2.11 10.49 2.35
CA GLY A 7 -3.23 10.37 3.28
C GLY A 7 -3.06 9.20 4.23
N LYS A 8 -3.87 9.20 5.30
CA LYS A 8 -3.95 8.10 6.26
C LYS A 8 -5.38 7.89 6.72
N GLU A 9 -5.69 6.67 7.06
CA GLU A 9 -6.92 6.30 7.75
C GLU A 9 -6.58 5.84 9.16
N THR A 10 -7.39 6.23 10.15
CA THR A 10 -7.17 5.83 11.55
C THR A 10 -8.31 4.93 11.97
N GLN A 11 -8.03 3.63 12.08
CA GLN A 11 -9.04 2.63 12.41
C GLN A 11 -8.46 1.60 13.38
N GLY A 12 -9.25 1.16 14.38
CA GLY A 12 -8.88 0.01 15.22
C GLY A 12 -7.56 0.12 16.00
N GLY A 13 -7.00 1.32 16.18
CA GLY A 13 -5.72 1.54 16.89
C GLY A 13 -4.47 1.56 16.01
N GLY A 14 -4.61 1.35 14.69
CA GLY A 14 -3.54 1.56 13.70
C GLY A 14 -3.74 2.85 12.91
N SER A 15 -2.74 3.21 12.11
CA SER A 15 -2.80 4.34 11.18
C SER A 15 -2.25 3.98 9.81
N PRO A 16 -2.96 3.11 9.04
CA PRO A 16 -2.64 2.84 7.64
C PRO A 16 -2.40 4.14 6.88
N THR A 17 -1.24 4.25 6.25
CA THR A 17 -0.78 5.49 5.63
C THR A 17 -0.27 5.23 4.22
N LEU A 18 -0.65 6.10 3.29
CA LEU A 18 -0.23 6.04 1.90
C LEU A 18 0.78 7.17 1.62
N PHE A 19 1.91 6.78 1.04
CA PHE A 19 2.98 7.69 0.62
C PHE A 19 3.27 7.51 -0.88
N ALA A 20 3.53 8.60 -1.59
CA ALA A 20 4.18 8.58 -2.91
C ALA A 20 5.69 8.70 -2.75
N THR A 21 6.45 8.08 -3.65
CA THR A 21 7.91 8.21 -3.68
C THR A 21 8.38 9.08 -4.84
N ASP A 22 9.60 9.60 -4.75
CA ASP A 22 10.30 10.29 -5.85
C ASP A 22 10.63 9.38 -7.05
N ARG A 23 10.46 8.06 -6.90
CA ARG A 23 10.81 7.04 -7.90
C ARG A 23 9.61 6.49 -8.66
N TYR A 24 8.49 7.21 -8.66
CA TYR A 24 7.25 6.77 -9.31
C TYR A 24 6.73 5.43 -8.75
N THR A 25 6.83 5.26 -7.43
CA THR A 25 6.23 4.15 -6.68
C THR A 25 5.36 4.70 -5.55
N TYR A 26 4.59 3.83 -4.91
CA TYR A 26 3.87 4.12 -3.68
C TYR A 26 4.43 3.26 -2.55
N VAL A 27 4.56 3.84 -1.36
CA VAL A 27 4.82 3.11 -0.14
C VAL A 27 3.54 3.11 0.68
N VAL A 28 3.10 1.93 1.06
CA VAL A 28 1.85 1.72 1.80
C VAL A 28 2.19 1.11 3.15
N GLN A 29 1.84 1.83 4.22
CA GLN A 29 1.85 1.33 5.59
C GLN A 29 0.48 0.76 5.94
N GLY A 30 0.47 -0.41 6.56
CA GLY A 30 -0.75 -1.04 7.06
C GLY A 30 -0.46 -2.15 8.06
N TRP A 31 -1.51 -2.86 8.48
CA TRP A 31 -1.37 -3.93 9.46
C TRP A 31 -0.62 -5.12 8.88
N LYS A 32 0.23 -5.75 9.70
CA LYS A 32 0.91 -7.00 9.33
C LYS A 32 -0.13 -8.09 9.12
N VAL A 33 -0.05 -8.73 7.96
CA VAL A 33 -0.83 -9.93 7.68
C VAL A 33 -0.04 -11.14 8.20
N PRO A 34 -0.63 -12.01 9.04
CA PRO A 34 0.04 -13.23 9.48
C PRO A 34 0.45 -14.08 8.26
N ASP A 35 1.62 -14.70 8.35
CA ASP A 35 2.22 -15.52 7.27
C ASP A 35 2.55 -14.76 5.97
N ARG A 36 2.47 -13.42 5.96
CA ARG A 36 2.84 -12.59 4.80
C ARG A 36 3.69 -11.38 5.20
N THR A 37 5.00 -11.52 5.09
CA THR A 37 5.95 -10.44 5.40
C THR A 37 5.98 -9.31 4.37
N THR A 38 5.50 -9.58 3.15
CA THR A 38 5.44 -8.64 2.03
C THR A 38 4.00 -8.22 1.71
N SER A 39 3.09 -8.32 2.68
CA SER A 39 1.71 -7.89 2.54
C SER A 39 1.27 -7.04 3.73
N VAL A 40 0.46 -6.03 3.43
CA VAL A 40 -0.18 -5.16 4.41
C VAL A 40 -1.68 -5.24 4.24
N GLU A 41 -2.42 -5.15 5.33
CA GLU A 41 -3.86 -4.91 5.30
C GLU A 41 -4.12 -3.41 5.44
N ILE A 42 -4.95 -2.85 4.56
CA ILE A 42 -5.33 -1.44 4.53
C ILE A 42 -6.85 -1.29 4.37
N PRO A 43 -7.46 -0.23 4.93
CA PRO A 43 -8.89 0.02 4.75
C PRO A 43 -9.19 0.51 3.33
N SER A 44 -10.39 0.21 2.84
CA SER A 44 -10.86 0.63 1.51
C SER A 44 -10.76 2.16 1.31
N GLY A 45 -11.05 2.93 2.37
CA GLY A 45 -10.93 4.39 2.40
C GLY A 45 -9.53 4.91 2.11
N LEU A 46 -8.47 4.16 2.39
CA LEU A 46 -7.10 4.61 2.09
C LEU A 46 -6.84 4.74 0.58
N LEU A 47 -7.55 3.97 -0.25
CA LEU A 47 -7.39 3.97 -1.70
C LEU A 47 -7.84 5.28 -2.36
N VAL A 48 -8.65 6.08 -1.68
CA VAL A 48 -9.11 7.38 -2.20
C VAL A 48 -7.98 8.41 -2.30
N TYR A 49 -6.88 8.19 -1.58
CA TYR A 49 -5.71 9.07 -1.57
C TYR A 49 -4.70 8.74 -2.68
N VAL A 50 -4.91 7.66 -3.44
CA VAL A 50 -4.07 7.34 -4.61
C VAL A 50 -4.21 8.47 -5.64
N GLU A 51 -3.09 8.88 -6.24
CA GLU A 51 -3.12 10.00 -7.18
C GLU A 51 -4.05 9.73 -8.37
N HIS A 52 -4.84 10.74 -8.72
CA HIS A 52 -5.78 10.67 -9.84
C HIS A 52 -5.08 10.26 -11.14
N GLY A 53 -5.59 9.19 -11.78
CA GLY A 53 -5.04 8.66 -13.03
C GLY A 53 -3.94 7.59 -12.85
N SER A 54 -3.61 7.24 -11.61
CA SER A 54 -2.73 6.11 -11.29
C SER A 54 -3.45 5.07 -10.44
N GLU A 55 -2.91 3.86 -10.41
CA GLU A 55 -3.34 2.76 -9.55
C GLU A 55 -2.15 2.18 -8.79
N LEU A 56 -2.44 1.52 -7.67
CA LEU A 56 -1.46 0.69 -6.98
C LEU A 56 -1.17 -0.49 -7.90
N GLY A 57 0.04 -0.58 -8.43
CA GLY A 57 0.52 -1.66 -9.29
C GLY A 57 0.81 -2.94 -8.50
N ALA A 58 -0.10 -3.28 -7.59
CA ALA A 58 -0.02 -4.42 -6.70
C ALA A 58 -1.33 -5.18 -6.73
N VAL A 59 -1.26 -6.45 -6.30
CA VAL A 59 -2.46 -7.26 -6.14
C VAL A 59 -3.18 -6.81 -4.87
N LEU A 60 -4.37 -6.24 -5.05
CA LEU A 60 -5.32 -5.97 -3.97
C LEU A 60 -6.25 -7.17 -3.83
N THR A 61 -6.25 -7.80 -2.66
CA THR A 61 -7.16 -8.89 -2.32
C THR A 61 -8.19 -8.37 -1.33
N ASP A 62 -9.47 -8.37 -1.70
CA ASP A 62 -10.56 -8.05 -0.78
C ASP A 62 -10.62 -9.09 0.35
N THR A 63 -10.65 -8.63 1.60
CA THR A 63 -10.81 -9.50 2.77
C THR A 63 -12.28 -9.77 3.10
N GLY A 64 -13.20 -9.02 2.49
CA GLY A 64 -14.63 -9.00 2.80
C GLY A 64 -14.98 -8.21 4.06
N ARG A 65 -14.03 -7.44 4.61
CA ARG A 65 -14.17 -6.70 5.89
C ARG A 65 -14.02 -5.19 5.74
N ASP A 66 -14.29 -4.65 4.54
CA ASP A 66 -13.98 -3.25 4.19
C ASP A 66 -12.47 -2.92 4.24
N SER A 67 -11.64 -3.96 4.11
CA SER A 67 -10.19 -3.87 4.01
C SER A 67 -9.67 -4.69 2.84
N PHE A 68 -8.50 -4.30 2.35
CA PHE A 68 -7.79 -4.97 1.28
C PHE A 68 -6.41 -5.39 1.77
N ILE A 69 -6.02 -6.61 1.43
CA ILE A 69 -4.63 -7.06 1.55
C ILE A 69 -3.91 -6.66 0.27
N LEU A 70 -2.91 -5.80 0.43
CA LEU A 70 -2.04 -5.33 -0.62
C LEU A 70 -0.69 -6.01 -0.48
N SER A 71 -0.20 -6.61 -1.58
CA SER A 71 1.08 -7.31 -1.62
C SER A 71 2.08 -6.58 -2.51
N GLY A 72 3.27 -6.31 -1.99
CA GLY A 72 4.30 -5.52 -2.65
C GLY A 72 5.71 -5.98 -2.31
N ALA A 73 6.69 -5.13 -2.57
CA ALA A 73 8.06 -5.33 -2.10
C ALA A 73 8.18 -4.86 -0.65
N ALA A 74 8.77 -5.65 0.25
CA ALA A 74 9.05 -5.18 1.61
C ALA A 74 10.06 -4.03 1.57
N VAL A 75 9.74 -2.91 2.23
CA VAL A 75 10.66 -1.79 2.36
C VAL A 75 11.69 -2.14 3.43
N THR A 76 12.94 -2.34 3.00
CA THR A 76 14.08 -2.58 3.91
C THR A 76 14.97 -1.35 4.09
N ASP A 77 14.68 -0.28 3.36
CA ASP A 77 15.44 0.96 3.36
C ASP A 77 15.30 1.68 4.70
N THR A 78 16.39 1.72 5.49
CA THR A 78 16.37 2.27 6.85
C THR A 78 16.06 3.77 6.87
N GLU A 79 16.51 4.54 5.87
CA GLU A 79 16.20 5.97 5.77
C GLU A 79 14.70 6.22 5.53
N THR A 80 14.06 5.34 4.76
CA THR A 80 12.61 5.38 4.50
C THR A 80 11.84 4.94 5.73
N LEU A 81 12.26 3.85 6.36
CA LEU A 81 11.67 3.39 7.61
C LEU A 81 11.82 4.42 8.74
N ALA A 82 12.92 5.18 8.79
CA ALA A 82 13.12 6.24 9.78
C ALA A 82 12.24 7.47 9.54
N GLN A 83 11.77 7.69 8.31
CA GLN A 83 10.77 8.72 7.99
C GLN A 83 9.35 8.29 8.40
N MET A 84 9.14 7.00 8.68
CA MET A 84 7.84 6.41 9.02
C MET A 84 7.80 6.03 10.50
N ASP A 85 6.68 6.31 11.17
CA ASP A 85 6.44 5.78 12.52
C ASP A 85 5.62 4.49 12.39
N ILE A 86 6.33 3.36 12.28
CA ILE A 86 5.71 2.04 12.10
C ILE A 86 5.73 1.28 13.44
N PRO A 87 4.59 1.16 14.14
CA PRO A 87 4.49 0.34 15.33
C PRO A 87 4.73 -1.14 15.00
N GLY A 88 5.17 -1.93 16.00
CA GLY A 88 5.60 -3.31 15.78
C GLY A 88 4.55 -4.25 15.15
N HIS A 89 3.26 -3.91 15.23
CA HIS A 89 2.15 -4.66 14.62
C HIS A 89 1.79 -4.20 13.19
N GLU A 90 2.42 -3.14 12.69
CA GLU A 90 2.28 -2.65 11.32
C GLU A 90 3.56 -2.95 10.52
N THR A 91 3.43 -2.92 9.20
CA THR A 91 4.54 -3.02 8.26
C THR A 91 4.26 -2.11 7.06
N CYS A 92 5.27 -1.93 6.21
CA CYS A 92 5.11 -1.19 4.96
C CYS A 92 5.66 -1.97 3.77
N VAL A 93 5.03 -1.74 2.63
CA VAL A 93 5.43 -2.32 1.35
C VAL A 93 5.45 -1.26 0.27
N GLU A 94 6.39 -1.38 -0.64
CA GLU A 94 6.50 -0.57 -1.84
C GLU A 94 5.81 -1.28 -3.00
N VAL A 95 5.02 -0.52 -3.75
CA VAL A 95 4.32 -0.99 -4.94
C VAL A 95 4.54 -0.02 -6.09
N GLY A 96 4.70 -0.55 -7.30
CA GLY A 96 4.82 0.28 -8.49
C GLY A 96 3.54 1.07 -8.75
N LYS A 97 3.63 2.18 -9.48
CA LYS A 97 2.44 2.81 -10.05
C LYS A 97 2.04 2.07 -11.31
N ALA A 98 0.85 1.49 -11.33
CA ALA A 98 0.24 1.04 -12.57
C ALA A 98 -0.48 2.23 -13.22
N ARG A 99 -0.37 2.35 -14.54
CA ARG A 99 -1.27 3.22 -15.29
C ARG A 99 -2.64 2.55 -15.24
N LYS A 100 -3.72 3.33 -15.06
CA LYS A 100 -5.09 2.89 -15.32
C LYS A 100 -5.24 2.58 -16.82
N ASP A 101 -4.62 1.52 -17.31
CA ASP A 101 -4.92 0.99 -18.63
C ASP A 101 -6.14 0.08 -18.46
N GLY A 102 -7.24 0.41 -19.13
CA GLY A 102 -8.52 -0.29 -19.02
C GLY A 102 -8.52 -1.69 -19.63
N THR A 103 -7.50 -2.52 -19.37
CA THR A 103 -7.41 -3.89 -19.86
C THR A 103 -7.52 -4.87 -18.68
N ASN A 104 -8.77 -5.10 -18.27
CA ASN A 104 -9.16 -6.40 -17.70
C ASN A 104 -9.00 -7.45 -18.81
N GLY A 105 -7.78 -7.93 -19.02
CA GLY A 105 -7.43 -8.95 -20.00
C GLY A 105 -7.82 -10.33 -19.49
N THR A 106 -9.11 -10.64 -19.50
CA THR A 106 -9.58 -12.02 -19.55
C THR A 106 -9.25 -12.56 -20.94
N ALA A 107 -8.06 -13.13 -21.10
CA ALA A 107 -7.73 -13.97 -22.25
C ALA A 107 -7.60 -15.41 -21.74
N SER A 108 -8.74 -16.05 -21.51
CA SER A 108 -8.79 -17.52 -21.52
C SER A 108 -8.76 -17.95 -22.99
N GLY A 109 -7.67 -18.59 -23.38
CA GLY A 109 -7.61 -19.42 -24.60
C GLY A 109 -8.23 -20.80 -24.38
#